data_AF-A0A960D5C5-F1
#
_entry.id   AF-A0A960D5C5-F1
#
_cell.length_a   1.000
_cell.length_b   1.000
_cell.length_c   1.000
_cell.angle_alpha   90.00
_cell.angle_beta   90.00
_cell.angle_gamma   90.00
#
_symmetry.space_group_name_H-M   'P 1'
#
loop_
_entity.id
_entity.type
_entity.pdbx_description
1 polymer ?
#
loop_
_entity_poly.entity_id
_entity_poly.type
_entity_poly.pdbx_seq_one_letter_code
_entity_poly.pdbx_strand_id
1 'polypeptide(L)' 'ARAVLDEVPAIDVDYLELRGPTLEPAPPFGPARLLIAARLGGTRLLDNIAIDLSGTTGPSRAGDTEPNEINWRN' A
#
# COMPACT_ATOMS: atom_id res chain seq x y z
N ALA A 1 -1.52 -6.75 6.77
CA ALA A 1 -0.25 -6.18 6.28
C ALA A 1 0.91 -6.43 7.25
N ARG A 2 0.78 -6.14 8.55
CA ARG A 2 1.87 -6.27 9.53
C ARG A 2 2.56 -7.65 9.56
N ALA A 3 1.78 -8.74 9.51
CA ALA A 3 2.32 -10.11 9.54
C ALA A 3 3.41 -10.39 8.48
N VAL A 4 3.28 -9.84 7.26
CA VAL A 4 4.28 -10.03 6.20
C VAL A 4 5.59 -9.30 6.50
N LEU A 5 5.51 -8.14 7.13
CA LEU A 5 6.71 -7.39 7.55
C LEU A 5 7.41 -8.11 8.71
N ASP A 6 6.64 -8.73 9.60
CA ASP A 6 7.17 -9.47 10.75
C ASP A 6 7.95 -10.75 10.33
N GLU A 7 7.69 -11.29 9.13
CA GLU A 7 8.46 -12.40 8.54
C GLU A 7 9.89 -11.99 8.13
N VAL A 8 10.20 -10.70 8.03
CA VAL A 8 11.51 -10.19 7.65
C VAL A 8 12.09 -9.31 8.77
N PRO A 9 12.78 -9.90 9.77
CA PRO A 9 13.26 -9.17 10.96
C PRO A 9 14.25 -8.03 10.69
N ALA A 10 14.86 -7.99 9.49
CA ALA A 10 15.78 -6.94 9.08
C ALA A 10 15.07 -5.62 8.69
N ILE A 11 13.74 -5.64 8.55
CA ILE A 11 12.93 -4.47 8.23
C ILE A 11 12.47 -3.80 9.52
N ASP A 12 12.97 -2.60 9.78
CA ASP A 12 12.54 -1.76 10.89
C ASP A 12 11.46 -0.77 10.41
N VAL A 13 10.23 -0.89 10.90
CA VAL A 13 9.09 -0.13 10.38
C VAL A 13 8.93 1.19 11.16
N ASP A 14 9.18 2.31 10.49
CA ASP A 14 8.92 3.66 11.04
C ASP A 14 7.41 3.88 11.21
N TYR A 15 6.62 3.60 10.16
CA TYR A 15 5.16 3.68 10.20
C TYR A 15 4.50 2.75 9.18
N LEU A 16 3.26 2.35 9.52
CA LEU A 16 2.32 1.67 8.63
C LEU A 16 0.94 2.26 8.90
N GLU A 17 0.44 3.11 8.01
CA GLU A 17 -0.78 3.89 8.25
C GLU A 17 -1.80 3.75 7.11
N LEU A 18 -3.06 3.65 7.48
CA LEU A 18 -4.19 3.77 6.56
C LEU A 18 -4.72 5.19 6.59
N ARG A 19 -4.87 5.82 5.42
CA ARG A 19 -5.36 7.20 5.25
C ARG A 19 -6.34 7.30 4.10
N GLY A 20 -7.08 8.39 4.03
CA GLY A 20 -7.86 8.70 2.83
C GLY A 20 -6.97 9.08 1.64
N PRO A 21 -7.54 9.19 0.42
CA PRO A 21 -6.78 9.40 -0.81
C PRO A 21 -5.91 10.66 -0.83
N THR A 22 -6.27 11.67 -0.04
CA THR A 22 -5.57 12.95 0.12
C THR A 22 -4.83 13.07 1.46
N LEU A 23 -4.57 11.94 2.12
CA LEU A 23 -3.87 11.80 3.42
C LEU A 23 -4.65 12.32 4.64
N GLU A 24 -5.95 12.52 4.49
CA GLU A 24 -6.91 12.76 5.55
C GLU A 24 -7.10 11.51 6.44
N PRO A 25 -7.79 11.62 7.60
CA PRO A 25 -8.15 10.46 8.41
C PRO A 25 -8.81 9.37 7.57
N ALA A 26 -8.49 8.10 7.85
CA ALA A 26 -9.00 6.97 7.08
C ALA A 26 -10.54 6.98 7.05
N PRO A 27 -11.16 6.91 5.87
CA PRO A 27 -12.60 6.78 5.79
C PRO A 27 -13.03 5.39 6.28
N PRO A 28 -14.23 5.26 6.86
CA PRO A 28 -14.77 3.96 7.27
C PRO A 28 -15.08 3.02 6.09
N PHE A 29 -15.23 3.55 4.87
CA PHE A 29 -15.52 2.80 3.65
C PHE A 29 -15.05 3.58 2.40
N GLY A 30 -14.77 2.85 1.31
CA GLY A 30 -14.37 3.42 0.02
C GLY A 30 -12.85 3.57 -0.15
N PRO A 31 -12.40 4.41 -1.10
CA PRO A 31 -10.99 4.54 -1.46
C PRO A 31 -10.13 5.04 -0.29
N ALA A 32 -8.97 4.40 -0.12
CA ALA A 32 -7.98 4.70 0.90
C ALA A 32 -6.56 4.47 0.35
N ARG A 33 -5.56 4.85 1.14
CA ARG A 33 -4.14 4.57 0.89
C ARG A 33 -3.53 3.91 2.11
N LEU A 34 -2.81 2.81 1.88
CA LEU A 34 -1.90 2.24 2.87
C LEU A 34 -0.51 2.80 2.59
N LEU A 35 0.09 3.46 3.58
CA LEU A 35 1.42 4.05 3.50
C LEU A 35 2.37 3.30 4.41
N ILE A 36 3.60 3.10 3.97
CA ILE A 36 4.66 2.51 4.76
C ILE A 36 5.97 3.30 4.61
N ALA A 37 6.66 3.48 5.72
CA ALA A 37 8.08 3.77 5.72
C ALA A 37 8.80 2.77 6.62
N ALA A 38 9.91 2.25 6.14
CA ALA A 38 10.72 1.30 6.87
C ALA A 38 12.20 1.45 6.52
N ARG A 39 13.07 0.91 7.36
CA ARG A 39 14.51 0.89 7.17
C ARG A 39 14.99 -0.53 6.93
N LEU A 40 15.93 -0.65 6.01
CA LEU A 40 16.71 -1.86 5.80
C LEU A 40 18.19 -1.49 5.96
N GLY A 41 18.76 -1.86 7.11
CA GLY A 41 20.04 -1.32 7.55
C GLY A 41 19.98 0.21 7.67
N GLY A 42 20.86 0.92 6.96
CA GLY A 42 20.90 2.39 6.96
C GLY A 42 19.96 3.07 5.96
N THR A 43 19.29 2.30 5.08
CA THR A 43 18.50 2.86 3.97
C THR A 43 17.04 2.95 4.35
N ARG A 44 16.41 4.09 4.07
CA ARG A 44 14.98 4.32 4.31
C ARG A 44 14.17 4.11 3.02
N LEU A 45 13.27 3.13 3.06
CA LEU A 45 12.37 2.77 1.99
C LEU A 45 10.99 3.36 2.25
N LEU A 46 10.33 3.82 1.20
CA LEU A 46 8.94 4.29 1.25
C LEU A 46 8.15 3.58 0.16
N ASP A 47 6.94 3.19 0.49
CA ASP A 47 5.99 2.68 -0.49
C ASP A 47 4.56 3.06 -0.08
N ASN A 48 3.63 3.02 -1.03
CA ASN A 48 2.21 3.20 -0.78
C ASN A 48 1.40 2.45 -1.84
N ILE A 49 0.20 2.03 -1.44
CA ILE A 49 -0.73 1.37 -2.35
C ILE A 49 -2.15 1.87 -2.14
N ALA A 50 -2.92 1.95 -3.22
CA ALA A 50 -4.36 2.21 -3.15
C ALA A 50 -5.09 0.99 -2.57
N ILE A 51 -6.02 1.25 -1.66
CA ILE A 51 -6.89 0.25 -1.03
C ILE A 51 -8.33 0.70 -1.24
N ASP A 52 -9.25 -0.25 -1.44
CA ASP A 52 -10.69 0.00 -1.37
C ASP A 52 -11.28 -0.73 -0.16
N LEU A 53 -11.91 0.04 0.75
CA LEU A 53 -12.54 -0.45 1.97
C LEU A 53 -14.03 -0.81 1.77
N SER A 54 -14.47 -1.02 0.52
CA SER A 54 -15.87 -1.31 0.15
C SER A 54 -16.37 -2.74 0.44
N GLY A 55 -15.59 -3.56 1.16
CA GLY A 55 -16.08 -4.83 1.73
C GLY A 55 -16.04 -6.06 0.82
N THR A 56 -15.43 -5.97 -0.36
CA THR A 56 -15.06 -7.18 -1.13
C THR A 56 -13.55 -7.39 -1.00
N THR A 57 -13.16 -8.27 -0.09
CA THR A 57 -11.78 -8.77 0.00
C THR A 57 -11.49 -9.60 -1.26
N GLY A 58 -11.02 -8.93 -2.29
CA GLY A 58 -10.37 -9.46 -3.47
C GLY A 58 -9.42 -8.38 -3.98
N PRO A 59 -8.36 -8.71 -4.74
CA PRO A 59 -7.65 -7.66 -5.47
C PRO A 59 -8.70 -6.89 -6.26
N SER A 60 -8.84 -5.59 -6.01
CA SER A 60 -9.66 -4.72 -6.83
C SER A 60 -9.22 -5.00 -8.27
N ARG A 61 -10.10 -5.65 -9.05
CA ARG A 61 -9.87 -5.81 -10.49
C ARG A 61 -10.08 -4.42 -11.09
N ALA A 62 -9.11 -3.55 -10.89
CA ALA A 62 -8.89 -2.40 -11.74
C ALA A 62 -8.46 -2.97 -13.08
N GLY A 63 -9.41 -3.41 -13.90
CA GLY A 63 -9.08 -4.17 -15.11
C GLY A 63 -10.26 -4.86 -15.78
N ASP A 64 -11.29 -4.08 -16.11
CA ASP A 64 -12.22 -4.42 -17.21
C ASP A 64 -11.85 -3.64 -18.49
N THR A 65 -10.63 -3.08 -18.57
CA THR A 65 -10.10 -2.48 -19.80
C THR A 65 -8.58 -2.61 -19.75
N GLU A 66 -8.06 -3.45 -20.66
CA GLU A 66 -6.66 -3.61 -21.09
C GLU A 66 -5.66 -4.24 -20.07
N PRO A 67 -4.93 -5.31 -20.44
CA PRO A 67 -3.79 -5.78 -19.67
C PRO A 67 -2.73 -4.69 -19.65
N ASN A 68 -2.56 -4.10 -18.47
CA ASN A 68 -1.59 -3.05 -18.16
C ASN A 68 -0.15 -3.60 -18.28
N GLU A 69 0.36 -3.75 -19.50
CA GLU A 69 1.79 -3.74 -19.78
C GLU A 69 2.31 -2.35 -19.40
N ILE A 70 2.73 -2.20 -18.14
CA ILE A 70 3.28 -0.94 -17.63
C ILE A 70 4.57 -0.65 -18.40
N ASN A 71 4.50 0.36 -19.28
CA ASN A 71 5.63 0.89 -20.02
C ASN A 71 6.54 1.71 -19.08
N TRP A 72 7.39 1.03 -18.31
CA TRP A 72 8.43 1.65 -17.46
C TRP A 72 9.79 1.79 -18.16
N ARG A 73 9.83 1.70 -19.50
CA ARG A 73 11.06 1.85 -20.27
C ARG A 73 11.04 3.19 -21.01
N ASN A 74 11.71 4.19 -20.44
CA ASN A 74 12.27 5.29 -21.22
C ASN A 74 13.75 4.99 -21.48
#